data_AF-A0A938U9S2-F1
#
_entry.id   AF-A0A938U9S2-F1
#
_cell.length_a   1.000
_cell.length_b   1.000
_cell.length_c   1.000
_cell.angle_alpha   90.00
_cell.angle_beta   90.00
_cell.angle_gamma   90.00
#
_symmetry.space_group_name_H-M   'P 1'
#
loop_
_entity.id
_entity.type
_entity.pdbx_description
1 polymer ?
#
loop_
_entity_poly.entity_id
_entity_poly.type
_entity_poly.pdbx_seq_one_letter_code
_entity_poly.pdbx_strand_id
1 'polypeptide(L)'
;MKCKKCNSEVSIADSKCPQCGSDLLQFGATTFYDPKEREKDRYGKRIKDGVLGDLGKEVKEAIEGFDPQELEILQPVERRLRNLFLRSLSDPECENAFDNEILPIIEALSRDRAAEKIFKKVEETIKDNLGPFVFNHYQNREEGKILKILRAGEITFFLIKGNAQNIDLSVKMFPFFKASEVACRLHTHKRYEKLRRDSTLSSMIDWMGDDPGNIFIRAIPDWLTSKMGALLETVSAIFNGNEKKFGGCLRTGISICIFGREWIMRIERKDKVKEFQIKNILKAKSTNENKVELAKDLNDLQDLRNERVHRGIEEDEKTVQRSRMLSYNCLKKIPQILEI
;
A
#
# COMPACT_ATOMS: atom_id res chain seq x y z
N MET A 1 -8.90 -19.29 17.46
CA MET A 1 -7.49 -19.54 17.04
C MET A 1 -6.65 -19.88 18.27
N LYS A 2 -5.38 -20.31 18.13
CA LYS A 2 -4.49 -20.58 19.30
C LYS A 2 -3.34 -19.58 19.36
N CYS A 3 -3.04 -19.07 20.55
CA CYS A 3 -1.91 -18.16 20.77
C CYS A 3 -0.57 -18.89 20.57
N LYS A 4 0.33 -18.39 19.71
CA LYS A 4 1.64 -19.02 19.47
C LYS A 4 2.55 -19.09 20.70
N LYS A 5 2.37 -18.21 21.68
CA LYS A 5 3.24 -18.12 22.86
C LYS A 5 2.80 -19.04 24.01
N CYS A 6 1.49 -19.19 24.24
CA CYS A 6 0.97 -19.98 25.37
C CYS A 6 -0.03 -21.07 24.97
N ASN A 7 -0.32 -21.22 23.69
CA ASN A 7 -1.20 -22.23 23.10
C ASN A 7 -2.66 -22.22 23.59
N SER A 8 -3.08 -21.17 24.31
CA SER A 8 -4.47 -21.00 24.74
C SER A 8 -5.38 -20.74 23.55
N GLU A 9 -6.64 -21.18 23.63
CA GLU A 9 -7.68 -20.75 22.69
C GLU A 9 -7.97 -19.26 22.89
N VAL A 10 -8.04 -18.54 21.78
CA VAL A 10 -8.29 -17.09 21.73
C VAL A 10 -9.27 -16.79 20.60
N SER A 11 -10.10 -15.76 20.78
CA SER A 11 -11.04 -15.32 19.75
C SER A 11 -10.29 -14.68 18.59
N ILE A 12 -10.81 -14.81 17.37
CA ILE A 12 -10.27 -14.13 16.18
C ILE A 12 -10.41 -12.59 16.30
N ALA A 13 -11.33 -12.13 17.15
CA ALA A 13 -11.54 -10.70 17.39
C ALA A 13 -10.49 -10.06 18.32
N ASP A 14 -9.73 -10.85 19.08
CA ASP A 14 -8.83 -10.34 20.11
C ASP A 14 -7.48 -9.88 19.50
N SER A 15 -7.04 -8.66 19.84
CA SER A 15 -5.74 -8.13 19.39
C SER A 15 -4.55 -8.62 20.23
N LYS A 16 -4.81 -9.14 21.44
CA LYS A 16 -3.81 -9.69 22.36
C LYS A 16 -4.32 -10.96 23.02
N CYS A 17 -3.41 -11.87 23.34
CA CYS A 17 -3.77 -13.08 24.07
C CYS A 17 -4.13 -12.72 25.52
N PRO A 18 -5.34 -13.07 26.01
CA PRO A 18 -5.76 -12.74 27.38
C PRO A 18 -4.94 -13.46 28.46
N GLN A 19 -4.25 -14.55 28.12
CA GLN A 19 -3.44 -15.34 29.05
C GLN A 19 -2.00 -14.84 29.18
N CYS A 20 -1.36 -14.40 28.08
CA CYS A 20 0.07 -14.08 28.08
C CYS A 20 0.41 -12.68 27.53
N GLY A 21 -0.59 -11.90 27.16
CA GLY A 21 -0.47 -10.51 26.71
C GLY A 21 0.25 -10.31 25.37
N SER A 22 0.63 -11.39 24.67
CA SER A 22 1.30 -11.29 23.37
C SER A 22 0.34 -10.77 22.30
N ASP A 23 0.82 -9.90 21.43
CA ASP A 23 0.08 -9.45 20.25
C ASP A 23 -0.34 -10.66 19.41
N LEU A 24 -1.66 -10.79 19.23
CA LEU A 24 -2.22 -11.72 18.28
C LEU A 24 -2.22 -10.97 16.96
N LEU A 25 -1.35 -11.40 16.05
CA LEU A 25 -1.33 -10.94 14.66
C LEU A 25 -2.77 -11.04 14.11
N GLN A 26 -3.48 -9.92 14.07
CA GLN A 26 -4.78 -9.80 13.40
C GLN A 26 -4.51 -9.87 11.90
N PHE A 27 -4.41 -11.10 11.40
CA PHE A 27 -4.45 -11.39 9.98
C PHE A 27 -5.63 -12.33 9.74
N GLY A 28 -6.52 -11.90 8.85
CA GLY A 28 -7.48 -12.78 8.21
C GLY A 28 -6.75 -14.02 7.71
N ALA A 29 -7.26 -15.17 8.14
CA ALA A 29 -6.90 -16.51 7.68
C ALA A 29 -5.44 -16.65 7.20
N THR A 30 -4.50 -16.66 8.15
CA THR A 30 -3.38 -17.61 7.99
C THR A 30 -4.01 -18.99 8.11
N THR A 31 -4.47 -19.57 6.99
CA THR A 31 -4.60 -21.01 6.93
C THR A 31 -3.22 -21.56 7.23
N PHE A 32 -3.15 -22.34 8.31
CA PHE A 32 -2.00 -23.15 8.65
C PHE A 32 -1.71 -24.06 7.45
N TYR A 33 -0.71 -23.68 6.66
CA TYR A 33 -0.10 -24.58 5.70
C TYR A 33 0.84 -25.50 6.48
N ASP A 34 0.47 -26.79 6.57
CA ASP A 34 1.30 -27.81 7.21
C ASP A 34 2.52 -28.12 6.31
N PRO A 35 3.76 -27.86 6.77
CA PRO A 35 4.97 -28.23 6.04
C PRO A 35 5.06 -29.73 5.72
N LYS A 36 4.36 -30.59 6.48
CA LYS A 36 4.35 -32.05 6.30
C LYS A 36 3.49 -32.51 5.12
N GLU A 37 2.58 -31.69 4.59
CA GLU A 37 1.89 -32.02 3.32
C GLU A 37 2.83 -31.88 2.11
N ARG A 38 3.89 -31.07 2.24
CA ARG A 38 4.94 -30.90 1.21
C ARG A 38 5.80 -32.16 1.00
N GLU A 39 5.88 -33.04 2.00
CA GLU A 39 6.65 -34.29 1.91
C GLU A 39 5.82 -35.48 1.42
N LYS A 40 4.48 -35.37 1.42
CA LYS A 40 3.61 -36.44 0.89
C LYS A 40 3.41 -36.36 -0.61
N ASP A 41 3.60 -35.19 -1.21
CA ASP A 41 3.67 -35.09 -2.65
C ASP A 41 5.03 -35.59 -3.14
N ARG A 42 5.03 -36.85 -3.61
CA ARG A 42 5.99 -37.40 -4.58
C ARG A 42 6.10 -36.59 -5.90
N TYR A 43 5.51 -35.39 -5.93
CA TYR A 43 5.36 -34.43 -7.02
C TYR A 43 6.20 -33.14 -6.84
N GLY A 44 7.07 -33.04 -5.83
CA GLY A 44 8.07 -31.96 -5.74
C GLY A 44 8.99 -31.83 -6.97
N LYS A 45 9.03 -32.85 -7.84
CA LYS A 45 9.67 -32.82 -9.17
C LYS A 45 8.77 -32.31 -10.30
N ARG A 46 7.45 -32.55 -10.25
CA ARG A 46 6.53 -32.11 -11.32
C ARG A 46 6.17 -30.62 -11.24
N ILE A 47 6.14 -30.04 -10.04
CA ILE A 47 5.86 -28.60 -9.84
C ILE A 47 6.99 -27.76 -10.44
N LYS A 48 8.26 -28.16 -10.29
CA LYS A 48 9.39 -27.41 -10.86
C LYS A 48 9.39 -27.44 -12.39
N ASP A 49 9.14 -28.59 -13.01
CA ASP A 49 9.31 -28.70 -14.47
C ASP A 49 8.04 -28.32 -15.26
N GLY A 50 6.84 -28.51 -14.68
CA GLY A 50 5.56 -28.11 -15.31
C GLY A 50 5.23 -26.63 -15.15
N VAL A 51 5.28 -26.11 -13.91
CA VAL A 51 4.88 -24.72 -13.61
C VAL A 51 5.86 -23.69 -14.21
N LEU A 52 7.17 -23.97 -14.22
CA LEU A 52 8.15 -23.09 -14.88
C LEU A 52 8.05 -23.14 -16.41
N GLY A 53 7.69 -24.30 -16.97
CA GLY A 53 7.47 -24.50 -18.41
C GLY A 53 6.22 -23.80 -18.92
N ASP A 54 5.13 -23.86 -18.16
CA ASP A 54 3.84 -23.24 -18.50
C ASP A 54 3.86 -21.71 -18.27
N LEU A 55 4.41 -21.21 -17.15
CA LEU A 55 4.77 -19.78 -17.05
C LEU A 55 5.71 -19.37 -18.20
N GLY A 56 6.61 -20.28 -18.60
CA GLY A 56 7.59 -20.15 -19.70
C GLY A 56 6.95 -19.72 -21.01
N LYS A 57 5.91 -20.45 -21.41
CA LYS A 57 5.11 -20.18 -22.61
C LYS A 57 4.16 -19.01 -22.42
N GLU A 58 3.50 -18.92 -21.28
CA GLU A 58 2.45 -17.92 -21.03
C GLU A 58 2.98 -16.49 -20.94
N VAL A 59 4.13 -16.27 -20.31
CA VAL A 59 4.75 -14.94 -20.29
C VAL A 59 5.27 -14.54 -21.67
N LYS A 60 5.63 -15.50 -22.54
CA LYS A 60 5.93 -15.24 -23.96
C LYS A 60 4.68 -14.93 -24.80
N GLU A 61 3.51 -15.39 -24.37
CA GLU A 61 2.21 -15.18 -25.03
C GLU A 61 1.45 -13.96 -24.50
N ALA A 62 1.75 -13.49 -23.28
CA ALA A 62 1.13 -12.37 -22.59
C ALA A 62 1.39 -10.98 -23.20
N ILE A 63 1.96 -10.92 -24.39
CA ILE A 63 2.52 -9.70 -24.98
C ILE A 63 1.69 -9.32 -26.19
N GLU A 64 0.55 -8.72 -25.93
CA GLU A 64 -0.07 -7.88 -26.94
C GLU A 64 0.54 -6.49 -26.81
N GLY A 65 1.51 -6.19 -27.68
CA GLY A 65 2.01 -4.84 -27.91
C GLY A 65 3.47 -4.57 -27.56
N PHE A 66 4.29 -5.58 -27.26
CA PHE A 66 5.75 -5.48 -27.39
C PHE A 66 6.23 -6.37 -28.53
N ASP A 67 7.20 -5.91 -29.29
CA ASP A 67 7.85 -6.72 -30.31
C ASP A 67 8.82 -7.76 -29.66
N PRO A 68 9.18 -8.84 -30.36
CA PRO A 68 10.07 -9.86 -29.82
C PRO A 68 11.44 -9.35 -29.33
N GLN A 69 11.95 -8.24 -29.89
CA GLN A 69 13.23 -7.65 -29.46
C GLN A 69 13.07 -6.89 -28.15
N GLU A 70 11.95 -6.21 -27.95
CA GLU A 70 11.61 -5.53 -26.70
C GLU A 70 11.51 -6.53 -25.52
N LEU A 71 11.02 -7.74 -25.80
CA LEU A 71 10.96 -8.81 -24.81
C LEU A 71 12.31 -9.38 -24.46
N GLU A 72 13.21 -9.49 -25.44
CA GLU A 72 14.57 -9.95 -25.21
C GLU A 72 15.31 -9.01 -24.25
N ILE A 73 15.12 -7.69 -24.41
CA ILE A 73 15.66 -6.66 -23.52
C ILE A 73 15.12 -6.81 -22.09
N LEU A 74 13.84 -7.15 -21.93
CA LEU A 74 13.19 -7.27 -20.63
C LEU A 74 13.34 -8.66 -19.96
N GLN A 75 13.96 -9.64 -20.62
CA GLN A 75 14.21 -11.00 -20.08
C GLN A 75 14.82 -11.02 -18.67
N PRO A 76 15.78 -10.13 -18.30
CA PRO A 76 16.34 -10.13 -16.95
C PRO A 76 15.29 -9.78 -15.88
N VAL A 77 14.40 -8.83 -16.18
CA VAL A 77 13.32 -8.40 -15.28
C VAL A 77 12.28 -9.51 -15.16
N GLU A 78 11.87 -10.07 -16.30
CA GLU A 78 10.93 -11.18 -16.38
C GLU A 78 11.39 -12.38 -15.53
N ARG A 79 12.64 -12.83 -15.74
CA ARG A 79 13.23 -13.95 -14.98
C ARG A 79 13.22 -13.68 -13.48
N ARG A 80 13.49 -12.45 -13.07
CA ARG A 80 13.49 -12.08 -11.66
C ARG A 80 12.09 -12.09 -11.07
N LEU A 81 11.12 -11.51 -11.77
CA LEU A 81 9.70 -11.51 -11.36
C LEU A 81 9.16 -12.93 -11.22
N ARG A 82 9.43 -13.81 -12.19
CA ARG A 82 9.08 -15.24 -12.12
C ARG A 82 9.56 -15.91 -10.83
N ASN A 83 10.83 -15.69 -10.48
CA ASN A 83 11.41 -16.24 -9.26
C ASN A 83 10.76 -15.67 -7.99
N LEU A 84 10.34 -14.40 -8.02
CA LEU A 84 9.65 -13.75 -6.90
C LEU A 84 8.24 -14.30 -6.70
N PHE A 85 7.48 -14.55 -7.75
CA PHE A 85 6.13 -15.11 -7.65
C PHE A 85 6.07 -16.50 -7.03
N LEU A 86 7.16 -17.27 -7.14
CA LEU A 86 7.29 -18.60 -6.54
C LEU A 86 7.70 -18.56 -5.07
N ARG A 87 8.06 -17.37 -4.56
CA ARG A 87 8.43 -17.14 -3.16
C ARG A 87 7.17 -16.59 -2.49
N SER A 88 6.58 -17.32 -1.55
CA SER A 88 5.48 -16.80 -0.71
C SER A 88 6.03 -15.73 0.24
N LEU A 89 6.20 -14.50 -0.26
CA LEU A 89 6.85 -13.41 0.44
C LEU A 89 5.87 -12.63 1.33
N SER A 90 6.30 -12.31 2.54
CA SER A 90 5.64 -11.29 3.36
C SER A 90 5.79 -9.89 2.74
N ASP A 91 4.98 -8.94 3.20
CA ASP A 91 5.04 -7.54 2.76
C ASP A 91 6.44 -6.90 2.80
N PRO A 92 7.20 -6.98 3.91
CA PRO A 92 8.57 -6.45 3.95
C PRO A 92 9.53 -7.18 3.02
N GLU A 93 9.32 -8.47 2.78
CA GLU A 93 10.15 -9.24 1.86
C GLU A 93 9.84 -8.92 0.40
N CYS A 94 8.56 -8.67 0.06
CA CYS A 94 8.17 -8.13 -1.24
C CYS A 94 8.82 -6.76 -1.48
N GLU A 95 8.82 -5.90 -0.46
CA GLU A 95 9.47 -4.59 -0.54
C GLU A 95 10.97 -4.70 -0.79
N ASN A 96 11.66 -5.51 0.00
CA ASN A 96 13.09 -5.74 -0.16
C ASN A 96 13.42 -6.38 -1.52
N ALA A 97 12.59 -7.32 -1.98
CA ALA A 97 12.76 -7.94 -3.28
C ALA A 97 12.59 -6.93 -4.41
N PHE A 98 11.56 -6.09 -4.36
CA PHE A 98 11.35 -5.06 -5.38
C PHE A 98 12.52 -4.06 -5.41
N ASP A 99 12.92 -3.54 -4.23
CA ASP A 99 13.95 -2.51 -4.13
C ASP A 99 15.34 -2.98 -4.53
N ASN A 100 15.69 -4.23 -4.20
CA ASN A 100 17.05 -4.74 -4.43
C ASN A 100 17.17 -5.62 -5.67
N GLU A 101 16.07 -6.22 -6.13
CA GLU A 101 16.12 -7.20 -7.23
C GLU A 101 15.48 -6.69 -8.53
N ILE A 102 14.43 -5.86 -8.46
CA ILE A 102 13.68 -5.42 -9.66
C ILE A 102 14.06 -3.99 -10.06
N LEU A 103 13.96 -3.04 -9.12
CA LEU A 103 14.18 -1.62 -9.39
C LEU A 103 15.56 -1.33 -10.00
N PRO A 104 16.69 -1.92 -9.51
CA PRO A 104 18.01 -1.63 -10.07
C PRO A 104 18.17 -2.10 -11.52
N ILE A 105 17.55 -3.23 -11.88
CA ILE A 105 17.59 -3.75 -13.26
C ILE A 105 16.88 -2.77 -14.19
N ILE A 106 15.70 -2.30 -13.79
CA ILE A 106 14.90 -1.37 -14.58
C ILE A 106 15.60 -0.01 -14.70
N GLU A 107 16.25 0.48 -13.65
CA GLU A 107 17.06 1.70 -13.71
C GLU A 107 18.31 1.58 -14.61
N ALA A 108 18.89 0.39 -14.72
CA ALA A 108 19.98 0.14 -15.65
C ALA A 108 19.46 0.13 -17.09
N LEU A 109 18.35 -0.58 -17.34
CA LEU A 109 17.71 -0.64 -18.66
C LEU A 109 17.23 0.72 -19.15
N SER A 110 16.78 1.61 -18.27
CA SER A 110 16.33 2.96 -18.66
C SER A 110 17.43 3.85 -19.25
N ARG A 111 18.70 3.42 -19.17
CA ARG A 111 19.86 4.12 -19.74
C ARG A 111 20.33 3.48 -21.04
N ASP A 112 19.80 2.30 -21.37
CA ASP A 112 20.12 1.59 -22.60
C ASP A 112 19.32 2.17 -23.77
N ARG A 113 20.02 2.50 -24.86
CA ARG A 113 19.38 2.99 -26.09
C ARG A 113 18.48 1.93 -26.72
N ALA A 114 18.81 0.66 -26.57
CA ALA A 114 17.98 -0.43 -27.08
C ALA A 114 16.60 -0.45 -26.41
N ALA A 115 16.51 -0.04 -25.15
CA ALA A 115 15.27 -0.03 -24.38
C ALA A 115 14.43 1.27 -24.56
N GLU A 116 14.93 2.25 -25.32
CA GLU A 116 14.34 3.60 -25.40
C GLU A 116 12.85 3.57 -25.81
N LYS A 117 12.48 2.72 -26.76
CA LYS A 117 11.09 2.58 -27.25
C LYS A 117 10.13 2.11 -26.16
N ILE A 118 10.53 1.10 -25.37
CA ILE A 118 9.77 0.57 -24.24
C ILE A 118 9.57 1.65 -23.18
N PHE A 119 10.65 2.34 -22.81
CA PHE A 119 10.57 3.37 -21.79
C PHE A 119 9.75 4.57 -22.24
N LYS A 120 9.77 4.95 -23.53
CA LYS A 120 8.85 5.98 -24.06
C LYS A 120 7.38 5.57 -23.88
N LYS A 121 7.01 4.34 -24.23
CA LYS A 121 5.65 3.82 -24.04
C LYS A 121 5.22 3.80 -22.57
N VAL A 122 6.14 3.41 -21.68
CA VAL A 122 5.90 3.42 -20.22
C VAL A 122 5.71 4.85 -19.71
N GLU A 123 6.54 5.79 -20.15
CA GLU A 123 6.44 7.21 -19.77
C GLU A 123 5.13 7.83 -20.27
N GLU A 124 4.73 7.56 -21.52
CA GLU A 124 3.44 7.98 -22.08
C GLU A 124 2.29 7.43 -21.23
N THR A 125 2.33 6.13 -20.90
CA THR A 125 1.31 5.51 -20.05
C THR A 125 1.21 6.19 -18.69
N ILE A 126 2.35 6.45 -18.03
CA ILE A 126 2.37 7.12 -16.71
C ILE A 126 1.85 8.56 -16.85
N LYS A 127 2.26 9.28 -17.90
CA LYS A 127 1.86 10.66 -18.15
C LYS A 127 0.38 10.77 -18.46
N ASP A 128 -0.19 9.86 -19.24
CA ASP A 128 -1.63 9.80 -19.52
C ASP A 128 -2.42 9.49 -18.24
N ASN A 129 -1.89 8.56 -17.44
CA ASN A 129 -2.52 8.17 -16.19
C ASN A 129 -2.35 9.20 -15.07
N LEU A 130 -1.36 10.09 -15.06
CA LEU A 130 -1.20 11.15 -14.04
C LEU A 130 -1.70 12.53 -14.52
N GLY A 131 -1.70 12.76 -15.83
CA GLY A 131 -1.80 14.09 -16.42
C GLY A 131 -0.45 14.84 -16.41
N PRO A 132 -0.25 15.78 -17.35
CA PRO A 132 1.05 16.43 -17.57
C PRO A 132 1.54 17.24 -16.37
N PHE A 133 0.63 17.90 -15.64
CA PHE A 133 0.98 18.70 -14.46
C PHE A 133 1.59 17.84 -13.35
N VAL A 134 0.90 16.76 -12.97
CA VAL A 134 1.33 15.87 -11.88
C VAL A 134 2.57 15.08 -12.27
N PHE A 135 2.65 14.65 -13.53
CA PHE A 135 3.85 14.01 -14.07
C PHE A 135 5.08 14.92 -13.91
N ASN A 136 5.00 16.17 -14.39
CA ASN A 136 6.09 17.13 -14.29
C ASN A 136 6.43 17.46 -12.83
N HIS A 137 5.42 17.51 -11.96
CA HIS A 137 5.64 17.70 -10.54
C HIS A 137 6.55 16.61 -9.94
N TYR A 138 6.25 15.34 -10.20
CA TYR A 138 7.07 14.23 -9.71
C TYR A 138 8.42 14.06 -10.43
N GLN A 139 8.59 14.70 -11.59
CA GLN A 139 9.85 14.73 -12.32
C GLN A 139 10.86 15.74 -11.76
N ASN A 140 10.41 16.92 -11.33
CA ASN A 140 11.28 18.08 -11.07
C ASN A 140 11.82 18.22 -9.64
N ARG A 141 11.35 17.41 -8.69
CA ARG A 141 11.89 17.42 -7.32
C ARG A 141 12.94 16.33 -7.15
N GLU A 142 13.65 16.27 -6.00
CA GLU A 142 14.46 15.09 -5.56
C GLU A 142 13.67 13.75 -5.49
N GLU A 143 12.45 13.76 -6.03
CA GLU A 143 11.31 12.86 -5.97
C GLU A 143 11.15 12.01 -7.23
N GLY A 144 12.13 12.02 -8.14
CA GLY A 144 12.20 11.07 -9.26
C GLY A 144 12.06 9.59 -8.83
N LYS A 145 12.17 9.31 -7.53
CA LYS A 145 11.79 8.05 -6.87
C LYS A 145 10.38 7.58 -7.20
N ILE A 146 9.36 8.47 -7.23
CA ILE A 146 7.98 8.05 -7.53
C ILE A 146 7.90 7.56 -8.98
N LEU A 147 8.38 8.35 -9.94
CA LEU A 147 8.37 7.95 -11.35
C LEU A 147 9.24 6.70 -11.60
N LYS A 148 10.37 6.54 -10.91
CA LYS A 148 11.18 5.31 -10.95
C LYS A 148 10.38 4.08 -10.49
N ILE A 149 9.67 4.18 -9.36
CA ILE A 149 8.82 3.11 -8.85
C ILE A 149 7.68 2.81 -9.83
N LEU A 150 7.02 3.85 -10.39
CA LEU A 150 5.93 3.67 -11.35
C LEU A 150 6.41 3.04 -12.66
N ARG A 151 7.56 3.44 -13.20
CA ARG A 151 8.16 2.77 -14.37
C ARG A 151 8.37 1.29 -14.13
N ALA A 152 8.90 0.95 -12.96
CA ALA A 152 9.09 -0.44 -12.57
C ALA A 152 7.76 -1.19 -12.38
N GLY A 153 6.75 -0.52 -11.83
CA GLY A 153 5.39 -1.04 -11.71
C GLY A 153 4.72 -1.31 -13.06
N GLU A 154 4.78 -0.36 -13.99
CA GLU A 154 4.22 -0.50 -15.35
C GLU A 154 4.94 -1.60 -16.13
N ILE A 155 6.27 -1.67 -16.08
CA ILE A 155 7.02 -2.77 -16.71
C ILE A 155 6.62 -4.12 -16.12
N THR A 156 6.50 -4.21 -14.79
CA THR A 156 6.04 -5.43 -14.10
C THR A 156 4.60 -5.80 -14.49
N PHE A 157 3.73 -4.80 -14.63
CA PHE A 157 2.34 -4.97 -15.04
C PHE A 157 2.24 -5.46 -16.49
N PHE A 158 3.04 -4.89 -17.39
CA PHE A 158 3.07 -5.27 -18.81
C PHE A 158 3.68 -6.64 -19.07
N LEU A 159 4.71 -7.03 -18.31
CA LEU A 159 5.47 -8.25 -18.57
C LEU A 159 4.72 -9.54 -18.24
N ILE A 160 3.68 -9.49 -17.43
CA ILE A 160 2.95 -10.70 -17.01
C ILE A 160 1.46 -10.46 -17.22
N LYS A 161 0.81 -11.25 -18.06
CA LYS A 161 -0.65 -11.49 -18.01
C LYS A 161 -0.86 -12.83 -17.31
N GLY A 162 -1.86 -12.90 -16.44
CA GLY A 162 -2.20 -14.09 -15.67
C GLY A 162 -3.02 -15.06 -16.53
N ASN A 163 -2.41 -16.17 -16.93
CA ASN A 163 -3.13 -17.34 -17.45
C ASN A 163 -2.80 -18.63 -16.64
N ALA A 164 -1.69 -18.66 -15.90
CA ALA A 164 -1.33 -19.79 -15.04
C ALA A 164 -2.07 -19.78 -13.70
N GLN A 165 -2.67 -20.92 -13.40
CA GLN A 165 -3.09 -21.25 -12.04
C GLN A 165 -1.83 -21.31 -11.16
N ASN A 166 -1.84 -20.59 -10.02
CA ASN A 166 -0.83 -20.61 -8.93
C ASN A 166 0.26 -19.50 -8.90
N ILE A 167 0.04 -18.31 -9.45
CA ILE A 167 0.97 -17.17 -9.32
C ILE A 167 0.41 -16.14 -8.32
N ASP A 168 1.21 -15.74 -7.31
CA ASP A 168 0.85 -14.62 -6.41
C ASP A 168 1.01 -13.26 -7.11
N LEU A 169 -0.05 -12.76 -7.75
CA LEU A 169 0.00 -11.49 -8.49
C LEU A 169 0.19 -10.25 -7.58
N SER A 170 0.23 -10.39 -6.25
CA SER A 170 0.41 -9.26 -5.32
C SER A 170 1.72 -8.50 -5.53
N VAL A 171 2.76 -9.17 -6.05
CA VAL A 171 4.03 -8.52 -6.41
C VAL A 171 3.83 -7.43 -7.48
N LYS A 172 2.78 -7.52 -8.31
CA LYS A 172 2.42 -6.47 -9.29
C LYS A 172 1.73 -5.27 -8.65
N MET A 173 1.03 -5.46 -7.54
CA MET A 173 0.32 -4.39 -6.84
C MET A 173 1.29 -3.52 -6.03
N PHE A 174 2.34 -4.14 -5.51
CA PHE A 174 3.29 -3.53 -4.60
C PHE A 174 3.91 -2.20 -5.10
N PRO A 175 4.39 -2.08 -6.36
CA PRO A 175 5.00 -0.84 -6.83
C PRO A 175 4.04 0.35 -6.81
N PHE A 176 2.78 0.13 -7.16
CA PHE A 176 1.75 1.19 -7.15
C PHE A 176 1.46 1.66 -5.73
N PHE A 177 1.29 0.71 -4.81
CA PHE A 177 1.15 1.01 -3.39
C PHE A 177 2.36 1.81 -2.86
N LYS A 178 3.58 1.33 -3.13
CA LYS A 178 4.83 1.99 -2.70
C LYS A 178 4.95 3.40 -3.27
N ALA A 179 4.60 3.62 -4.53
CA ALA A 179 4.59 4.95 -5.14
C ALA A 179 3.67 5.92 -4.40
N SER A 180 2.45 5.47 -4.07
CA SER A 180 1.47 6.26 -3.29
C SER A 180 1.96 6.55 -1.87
N GLU A 181 2.60 5.60 -1.19
CA GLU A 181 3.19 5.82 0.14
C GLU A 181 4.34 6.82 0.11
N VAL A 182 5.24 6.68 -0.87
CA VAL A 182 6.36 7.61 -1.04
C VAL A 182 5.83 9.02 -1.28
N ALA A 183 4.82 9.19 -2.13
CA ALA A 183 4.14 10.46 -2.35
C ALA A 183 3.54 11.00 -1.03
N CYS A 184 2.75 10.20 -0.32
CA CYS A 184 2.17 10.60 0.97
C CYS A 184 3.24 11.09 1.96
N ARG A 185 4.33 10.35 2.12
CA ARG A 185 5.44 10.70 3.02
C ARG A 185 6.11 12.01 2.61
N LEU A 186 6.35 12.20 1.31
CA LEU A 186 6.96 13.44 0.78
C LEU A 186 6.12 14.66 1.14
N HIS A 187 4.81 14.59 0.94
CA HIS A 187 3.91 15.73 1.12
C HIS A 187 3.44 15.96 2.56
N THR A 188 3.54 14.96 3.44
CA THR A 188 3.05 15.08 4.83
C THR A 188 4.12 15.40 5.87
N HIS A 189 5.40 15.08 5.64
CA HIS A 189 6.43 15.15 6.69
C HIS A 189 6.53 16.54 7.38
N LYS A 190 6.55 17.65 6.63
CA LYS A 190 6.59 19.01 7.22
C LYS A 190 5.26 19.42 7.85
N ARG A 191 4.15 18.81 7.44
CA ARG A 191 2.81 19.12 7.93
C ARG A 191 2.55 18.48 9.29
N TYR A 192 3.07 17.27 9.51
CA TYR A 192 2.98 16.61 10.82
C TYR A 192 3.74 17.36 11.92
N GLU A 193 4.87 17.99 11.59
CA GLU A 193 5.55 18.86 12.55
C GLU A 193 4.69 20.05 12.99
N LYS A 194 3.96 20.68 12.06
CA LYS A 194 3.02 21.76 12.39
C LYS A 194 1.85 21.24 13.23
N LEU A 195 1.32 20.08 12.86
CA LEU A 195 0.22 19.44 13.58
C LEU A 195 0.58 19.19 15.05
N ARG A 196 1.80 18.72 15.35
CA ARG A 196 2.28 18.54 16.74
C ARG A 196 2.31 19.81 17.57
N ARG A 197 2.47 20.98 16.95
CA ARG A 197 2.54 22.27 17.65
C ARG A 197 1.17 22.93 17.81
N ASP A 198 0.10 22.31 17.32
CA ASP A 198 -1.25 22.85 17.42
C ASP A 198 -1.80 22.69 18.85
N SER A 199 -2.32 23.78 19.40
CA SER A 199 -2.86 23.81 20.77
C SER A 199 -4.16 23.01 20.90
N THR A 200 -4.94 22.91 19.83
CA THR A 200 -6.16 22.07 19.79
C THR A 200 -5.76 20.62 19.94
N LEU A 201 -4.73 20.18 19.19
CA LEU A 201 -4.23 18.81 19.28
C LEU A 201 -3.70 18.51 20.69
N SER A 202 -2.92 19.42 21.26
CA SER A 202 -2.41 19.27 22.65
C SER A 202 -3.57 19.12 23.66
N SER A 203 -4.60 19.95 23.53
CA SER A 203 -5.79 19.89 24.38
C SER A 203 -6.62 18.60 24.21
N MET A 204 -6.61 18.02 23.01
CA MET A 204 -7.24 16.72 22.75
C MET A 204 -6.47 15.59 23.45
N ILE A 205 -5.14 15.62 23.41
CA ILE A 205 -4.28 14.62 24.05
C ILE A 205 -4.47 14.64 25.56
N ASP A 206 -4.42 15.83 26.19
CA ASP A 206 -4.65 15.98 27.63
C ASP A 206 -6.00 15.41 28.06
N TRP A 207 -7.02 15.55 27.19
CA TRP A 207 -8.35 15.01 27.44
C TRP A 207 -8.41 13.49 27.29
N MET A 208 -7.79 12.96 26.24
CA MET A 208 -7.69 11.54 25.95
C MET A 208 -6.99 10.80 27.10
N GLY A 209 -5.90 11.37 27.63
CA GLY A 209 -5.08 10.77 28.69
C GLY A 209 -4.48 9.42 28.28
N ASP A 210 -4.06 8.63 29.28
CA ASP A 210 -3.30 7.38 29.06
C ASP A 210 -4.16 6.12 28.84
N ASP A 211 -5.49 6.25 28.76
CA ASP A 211 -6.42 5.12 28.64
C ASP A 211 -7.16 5.12 27.29
N PRO A 212 -6.49 4.70 26.20
CA PRO A 212 -7.07 4.71 24.85
C PRO A 212 -8.22 3.72 24.66
N GLY A 213 -8.38 2.73 25.56
CA GLY A 213 -9.43 1.71 25.46
C GLY A 213 -10.85 2.23 25.73
N ASN A 214 -10.97 3.42 26.31
CA ASN A 214 -12.25 4.05 26.68
C ASN A 214 -12.54 5.34 25.90
N ILE A 215 -11.90 5.54 24.74
CA ILE A 215 -12.00 6.77 23.95
C ILE A 215 -12.76 6.51 22.66
N PHE A 216 -13.82 7.28 22.42
CA PHE A 216 -14.60 7.21 21.18
C PHE A 216 -14.62 8.56 20.49
N ILE A 217 -14.21 8.59 19.22
CA ILE A 217 -14.32 9.77 18.38
C ILE A 217 -15.65 9.67 17.61
N ARG A 218 -16.54 10.63 17.83
CA ARG A 218 -17.88 10.72 17.22
C ARG A 218 -17.87 11.74 16.06
N ALA A 219 -18.91 11.67 15.22
CA ALA A 219 -19.08 12.52 14.04
C ALA A 219 -17.95 12.41 12.99
N ILE A 220 -17.26 11.26 12.97
CA ILE A 220 -16.37 10.88 11.87
C ILE A 220 -17.19 10.27 10.72
N PRO A 221 -16.72 10.37 9.47
CA PRO A 221 -17.29 9.62 8.36
C PRO A 221 -17.48 8.13 8.69
N ASP A 222 -18.60 7.54 8.26
CA ASP A 222 -18.99 6.17 8.63
C ASP A 222 -17.89 5.13 8.34
N TRP A 223 -17.18 5.29 7.22
CA TRP A 223 -16.10 4.39 6.82
C TRP A 223 -14.90 4.39 7.79
N LEU A 224 -14.69 5.45 8.56
CA LEU A 224 -13.64 5.50 9.59
C LEU A 224 -14.05 4.76 10.88
N THR A 225 -15.32 4.47 11.08
CA THR A 225 -15.82 3.76 12.27
C THR A 225 -15.19 2.38 12.39
N SER A 226 -15.08 1.65 11.28
CA SER A 226 -14.41 0.33 11.23
C SER A 226 -12.89 0.41 11.36
N LYS A 227 -12.31 1.63 11.37
CA LYS A 227 -10.88 1.90 11.45
C LYS A 227 -10.50 2.68 12.73
N MET A 228 -11.35 2.65 13.77
CA MET A 228 -11.13 3.39 15.01
C MET A 228 -9.76 3.11 15.66
N GLY A 229 -9.31 1.85 15.65
CA GLY A 229 -7.97 1.51 16.14
C GLY A 229 -6.85 2.22 15.39
N ALA A 230 -6.89 2.18 14.05
CA ALA A 230 -5.92 2.88 13.20
C ALA A 230 -5.99 4.41 13.33
N LEU A 231 -7.18 4.96 13.59
CA LEU A 231 -7.37 6.37 13.91
C LEU A 231 -6.65 6.76 15.20
N LEU A 232 -6.87 6.01 16.28
CA LEU A 232 -6.21 6.25 17.57
C LEU A 232 -4.68 6.10 17.46
N GLU A 233 -4.21 5.08 16.74
CA GLU A 233 -2.79 4.92 16.44
C GLU A 233 -2.22 6.09 15.65
N THR A 234 -2.94 6.59 14.64
CA THR A 234 -2.48 7.71 13.82
C THR A 234 -2.35 8.99 14.65
N VAL A 235 -3.35 9.28 15.49
CA VAL A 235 -3.31 10.42 16.42
C VAL A 235 -2.13 10.28 17.40
N SER A 236 -1.93 9.09 17.97
CA SER A 236 -0.81 8.79 18.89
C SER A 236 0.56 8.87 18.19
N ALA A 237 0.66 8.40 16.96
CA ALA A 237 1.89 8.41 16.17
C ALA A 237 2.36 9.83 15.82
N ILE A 238 1.41 10.67 15.42
CA ILE A 238 1.65 12.10 15.16
C ILE A 238 2.15 12.76 16.44
N PHE A 239 1.52 12.48 17.58
CA PHE A 239 1.92 13.02 18.88
C PHE A 239 3.35 12.66 19.27
N ASN A 240 3.70 11.37 19.23
CA ASN A 240 5.00 10.87 19.67
C ASN A 240 6.15 11.20 18.70
N GLY A 241 5.87 11.93 17.63
CA GLY A 241 6.84 12.26 16.59
C GLY A 241 7.42 11.06 15.86
N ASN A 242 6.66 9.97 15.81
CA ASN A 242 7.07 8.70 15.21
C ASN A 242 6.49 8.51 13.81
N GLU A 243 5.94 9.56 13.17
CA GLU A 243 5.27 9.51 11.86
C GLU A 243 6.07 8.78 10.77
N LYS A 244 7.42 8.75 10.86
CA LYS A 244 8.27 7.99 9.93
C LYS A 244 8.05 6.47 9.97
N LYS A 245 7.67 5.92 11.14
CA LYS A 245 7.29 4.51 11.32
C LYS A 245 5.83 4.22 10.99
N PHE A 246 5.03 5.28 10.87
CA PHE A 246 3.59 5.22 10.66
C PHE A 246 3.18 5.81 9.29
N GLY A 247 4.15 6.21 8.47
CA GLY A 247 3.93 6.86 7.17
C GLY A 247 3.51 5.85 6.12
N GLY A 248 2.21 5.65 5.99
CA GLY A 248 1.59 4.85 4.94
C GLY A 248 0.32 5.53 4.42
N CYS A 249 -0.26 4.98 3.35
CA CYS A 249 -1.47 5.50 2.72
C CYS A 249 -2.62 5.64 3.73
N LEU A 250 -2.88 4.60 4.53
CA LEU A 250 -3.92 4.59 5.57
C LEU A 250 -3.85 5.78 6.52
N ARG A 251 -2.68 6.00 7.13
CA ARG A 251 -2.52 7.01 8.19
C ARG A 251 -2.46 8.43 7.62
N THR A 252 -1.97 8.58 6.40
CA THR A 252 -2.10 9.82 5.63
C THR A 252 -3.55 10.13 5.33
N GLY A 253 -4.32 9.15 4.86
CA GLY A 253 -5.75 9.31 4.59
C GLY A 253 -6.52 9.74 5.84
N ILE A 254 -6.30 9.04 6.96
CA ILE A 254 -6.86 9.41 8.27
C ILE A 254 -6.49 10.86 8.63
N SER A 255 -5.22 11.21 8.51
CA SER A 255 -4.74 12.56 8.87
C SER A 255 -5.39 13.65 8.01
N ILE A 256 -5.53 13.44 6.71
CA ILE A 256 -6.21 14.36 5.79
C ILE A 256 -7.67 14.52 6.19
N CYS A 257 -8.35 13.40 6.45
CA CYS A 257 -9.77 13.40 6.82
C CYS A 257 -10.02 14.14 8.14
N ILE A 258 -9.13 13.96 9.11
CA ILE A 258 -9.33 14.46 10.47
C ILE A 258 -8.77 15.88 10.63
N PHE A 259 -7.57 16.14 10.14
CA PHE A 259 -6.82 17.39 10.39
C PHE A 259 -6.69 18.29 9.15
N GLY A 260 -7.17 17.82 7.98
CA GLY A 260 -7.17 18.58 6.73
C GLY A 260 -8.47 19.37 6.47
N ARG A 261 -9.47 19.26 7.33
CA ARG A 261 -10.78 19.92 7.17
C ARG A 261 -11.19 20.65 8.44
N GLU A 262 -12.12 21.57 8.28
CA GLU A 262 -12.74 22.28 9.40
C GLU A 262 -14.01 21.54 9.81
N TRP A 263 -14.10 21.18 11.10
CA TRP A 263 -15.25 20.47 11.65
C TRP A 263 -15.15 20.41 13.19
N ILE A 264 -16.24 19.97 13.83
CA ILE A 264 -16.27 19.73 15.27
C ILE A 264 -16.03 18.25 15.51
N MET A 265 -14.91 17.93 16.15
CA MET A 265 -14.64 16.58 16.63
C MET A 265 -15.19 16.42 18.04
N ARG A 266 -15.96 15.36 18.27
CA ARG A 266 -16.48 15.02 19.60
C ARG A 266 -15.76 13.80 20.14
N ILE A 267 -15.09 13.94 21.28
CA ILE A 267 -14.38 12.86 21.96
C ILE A 267 -15.14 12.49 23.24
N GLU A 268 -15.55 11.24 23.32
CA GLU A 268 -16.21 10.63 24.47
C GLU A 268 -15.21 9.77 25.23
N ARG A 269 -15.16 9.94 26.56
CA ARG A 269 -14.32 9.18 27.49
C ARG A 269 -15.11 8.84 28.74
N LYS A 270 -15.39 7.55 28.95
CA LYS A 270 -16.32 7.09 30.00
C LYS A 270 -17.65 7.86 29.85
N ASP A 271 -18.16 8.46 30.93
CA ASP A 271 -19.43 9.23 30.91
C ASP A 271 -19.23 10.72 30.55
N LYS A 272 -18.06 11.11 30.03
CA LYS A 272 -17.73 12.50 29.71
C LYS A 272 -17.56 12.71 28.22
N VAL A 273 -18.06 13.83 27.73
CA VAL A 273 -17.97 14.24 26.32
C VAL A 273 -17.30 15.60 26.26
N LYS A 274 -16.37 15.78 25.31
CA LYS A 274 -15.78 17.07 24.98
C LYS A 274 -15.74 17.29 23.47
N GLU A 275 -16.03 18.51 23.06
CA GLU A 275 -15.99 18.93 21.66
C GLU A 275 -14.74 19.78 21.40
N PHE A 276 -14.14 19.55 20.25
CA PHE A 276 -12.93 20.23 19.78
C PHE A 276 -13.21 20.81 18.40
N GLN A 277 -13.03 22.12 18.27
CA GLN A 277 -13.08 22.78 16.97
C GLN A 277 -11.77 22.47 16.22
N ILE A 278 -11.83 21.55 15.27
CA ILE A 278 -10.70 21.25 14.40
C ILE A 278 -10.68 22.26 13.27
N LYS A 279 -9.55 22.94 13.11
CA LYS A 279 -9.26 23.77 11.93
C LYS A 279 -8.53 22.91 10.89
N ASN A 280 -8.40 23.41 9.66
CA ASN A 280 -7.55 22.78 8.64
C ASN A 280 -6.06 22.96 8.98
N ILE A 281 -5.60 22.27 10.03
CA ILE A 281 -4.24 22.38 10.59
C ILE A 281 -3.20 21.92 9.58
N LEU A 282 -3.51 20.88 8.79
CA LEU A 282 -2.61 20.38 7.75
C LEU A 282 -2.45 21.33 6.57
N LYS A 283 -3.25 22.40 6.47
CA LYS A 283 -3.34 23.26 5.28
C LYS A 283 -3.58 22.43 4.03
N ALA A 284 -4.51 21.48 4.11
CA ALA A 284 -4.95 20.72 2.94
C ALA A 284 -5.81 21.63 2.05
N LYS A 285 -5.45 21.76 0.78
CA LYS A 285 -6.23 22.43 -0.26
C LYS A 285 -7.40 21.55 -0.72
N SER A 286 -8.20 22.08 -1.64
CA SER A 286 -9.41 21.45 -2.18
C SER A 286 -10.61 21.47 -1.24
N THR A 287 -11.76 21.02 -1.74
CA THR A 287 -13.01 20.94 -0.98
C THR A 287 -12.96 19.84 0.08
N ASN A 288 -13.87 19.88 1.05
CA ASN A 288 -13.93 18.84 2.09
C ASN A 288 -14.28 17.47 1.50
N GLU A 289 -15.11 17.44 0.47
CA GLU A 289 -15.48 16.21 -0.27
C GLU A 289 -14.24 15.58 -0.89
N ASN A 290 -13.43 16.36 -1.60
CA ASN A 290 -12.21 15.84 -2.24
C ASN A 290 -11.17 15.33 -1.24
N LYS A 291 -11.09 15.96 -0.05
CA LYS A 291 -10.21 15.50 1.03
C LYS A 291 -10.68 14.18 1.63
N VAL A 292 -11.99 14.04 1.86
CA VAL A 292 -12.60 12.80 2.36
C VAL A 292 -12.49 11.69 1.32
N GLU A 293 -12.67 12.01 0.04
CA GLU A 293 -12.52 11.07 -1.07
C GLU A 293 -11.08 10.57 -1.18
N LEU A 294 -10.06 11.45 -1.18
CA LEU A 294 -8.65 11.01 -1.15
C LEU A 294 -8.36 10.16 0.08
N ALA A 295 -8.90 10.52 1.25
CA ALA A 295 -8.72 9.73 2.45
C ALA A 295 -9.30 8.32 2.34
N LYS A 296 -10.47 8.19 1.70
CA LYS A 296 -11.10 6.91 1.39
C LYS A 296 -10.28 6.13 0.36
N ASP A 297 -9.88 6.75 -0.75
CA ASP A 297 -9.09 6.10 -1.80
C ASP A 297 -7.77 5.52 -1.26
N LEU A 298 -7.09 6.26 -0.37
CA LEU A 298 -5.87 5.79 0.31
C LEU A 298 -6.13 4.63 1.28
N ASN A 299 -7.32 4.57 1.86
CA ASN A 299 -7.74 3.48 2.73
C ASN A 299 -8.10 2.23 1.91
N ASP A 300 -8.89 2.39 0.87
CA ASP A 300 -9.24 1.34 -0.09
C ASP A 300 -7.96 0.73 -0.70
N LEU A 301 -6.93 1.56 -0.98
CA LEU A 301 -5.64 1.08 -1.46
C LEU A 301 -4.88 0.25 -0.40
N GLN A 302 -4.99 0.63 0.87
CA GLN A 302 -4.43 -0.17 1.98
C GLN A 302 -5.20 -1.49 2.16
N ASP A 303 -6.52 -1.47 2.01
CA ASP A 303 -7.35 -2.66 2.12
C ASP A 303 -7.05 -3.63 0.97
N LEU A 304 -6.87 -3.14 -0.27
CA LEU A 304 -6.40 -3.96 -1.39
C LEU A 304 -5.02 -4.58 -1.15
N ARG A 305 -4.11 -3.87 -0.49
CA ARG A 305 -2.82 -4.44 -0.07
C ARG A 305 -2.99 -5.58 0.94
N ASN A 306 -4.00 -5.49 1.81
CA ASN A 306 -4.29 -6.50 2.83
C ASN A 306 -5.15 -7.67 2.32
N GLU A 307 -5.89 -7.48 1.22
CA GLU A 307 -6.73 -8.48 0.55
C GLU A 307 -5.92 -9.57 -0.18
N ARG A 308 -4.70 -9.92 0.26
CA ARG A 308 -3.90 -11.07 -0.24
C ARG A 308 -4.54 -12.42 0.09
N VAL A 309 -5.78 -12.61 -0.35
CA VAL A 309 -6.50 -13.86 -0.31
C VAL A 309 -6.34 -14.43 -1.71
N HIS A 310 -5.74 -15.62 -1.84
CA HIS A 310 -5.58 -16.34 -3.10
C HIS A 310 -6.94 -16.61 -3.74
N ARG A 311 -7.44 -15.65 -4.52
CA ARG A 311 -8.65 -15.78 -5.32
C ARG A 311 -8.26 -16.39 -6.67
N GLY A 312 -9.23 -16.72 -7.51
CA GLY A 312 -8.93 -17.16 -8.88
C GLY A 312 -8.14 -16.10 -9.65
N ILE A 313 -7.34 -16.49 -10.64
CA ILE A 313 -6.45 -15.59 -11.42
C ILE A 313 -7.20 -14.35 -11.93
N GLU A 314 -8.42 -14.54 -12.44
CA GLU A 314 -9.24 -13.45 -12.99
C GLU A 314 -9.60 -12.40 -11.91
N GLU A 315 -9.86 -12.84 -10.68
CA GLU A 315 -10.13 -11.96 -9.56
C GLU A 315 -8.86 -11.25 -9.08
N ASP A 316 -7.72 -11.94 -9.10
CA ASP A 316 -6.42 -11.34 -8.79
C ASP A 316 -6.03 -10.29 -9.83
N GLU A 317 -6.25 -10.53 -11.13
CA GLU A 317 -6.00 -9.54 -12.19
C GLU A 317 -6.91 -8.31 -12.05
N LYS A 318 -8.20 -8.53 -11.77
CA LYS A 318 -9.14 -7.43 -11.47
C LYS A 318 -8.66 -6.62 -10.26
N THR A 319 -8.14 -7.29 -9.23
CA THR A 319 -7.61 -6.66 -8.02
C THR A 319 -6.34 -5.86 -8.32
N VAL A 320 -5.42 -6.40 -9.14
CA VAL A 320 -4.21 -5.70 -9.60
C VAL A 320 -4.58 -4.46 -10.40
N GLN A 321 -5.50 -4.58 -11.35
CA GLN A 321 -5.96 -3.46 -12.16
C GLN A 321 -6.63 -2.39 -11.29
N ARG A 322 -7.48 -2.79 -10.33
CA ARG A 322 -8.11 -1.88 -9.38
C ARG A 322 -7.05 -1.17 -8.53
N SER A 323 -6.06 -1.88 -8.00
CA SER A 323 -4.96 -1.31 -7.22
C SER A 323 -4.15 -0.30 -8.03
N ARG A 324 -3.81 -0.64 -9.28
CA ARG A 324 -3.10 0.25 -10.20
C ARG A 324 -3.87 1.55 -10.44
N MET A 325 -5.14 1.45 -10.83
CA MET A 325 -5.98 2.62 -11.11
C MET A 325 -6.23 3.48 -9.87
N LEU A 326 -6.48 2.85 -8.73
CA LEU A 326 -6.70 3.55 -7.46
C LEU A 326 -5.44 4.31 -7.03
N SER A 327 -4.26 3.70 -7.17
CA SER A 327 -2.98 4.36 -6.92
C SER A 327 -2.79 5.58 -7.82
N TYR A 328 -3.07 5.50 -9.12
CA TYR A 328 -2.98 6.66 -10.00
C TYR A 328 -3.95 7.78 -9.59
N ASN A 329 -5.17 7.44 -9.18
CA ASN A 329 -6.12 8.42 -8.68
C ASN A 329 -5.62 9.11 -7.40
N CYS A 330 -5.05 8.36 -6.46
CA CYS A 330 -4.40 8.90 -5.27
C CYS A 330 -3.25 9.86 -5.66
N LEU A 331 -2.34 9.41 -6.53
CA LEU A 331 -1.18 10.17 -6.98
C LEU A 331 -1.56 11.47 -7.69
N LYS A 332 -2.70 11.53 -8.40
CA LYS A 332 -3.23 12.79 -8.97
C LYS A 332 -3.64 13.78 -7.90
N LYS A 333 -4.38 13.27 -6.89
CA LYS A 333 -5.03 14.09 -5.87
C LYS A 333 -4.05 14.56 -4.79
N ILE A 334 -3.02 13.76 -4.48
CA ILE A 334 -2.04 14.05 -3.42
C ILE A 334 -1.40 15.45 -3.59
N PRO A 335 -0.77 15.81 -4.73
CA PRO A 335 -0.14 17.12 -4.89
C PRO A 335 -1.14 18.27 -4.91
N GLN A 336 -2.35 18.03 -5.40
CA GLN A 336 -3.42 19.02 -5.45
C GLN A 336 -3.94 19.38 -4.05
N ILE A 337 -4.11 18.37 -3.20
CA ILE A 337 -4.65 18.52 -1.83
C ILE A 337 -3.54 18.89 -0.85
N LEU A 338 -2.35 18.30 -0.98
CA LEU A 338 -1.25 18.52 -0.05
C LEU A 338 -0.20 19.55 -0.52
N GLU A 339 -0.56 20.35 -1.52
CA GLU A 339 0.23 21.44 -2.11
C GLU A 339 1.62 21.09 -2.63
N ILE A 340 1.91 21.74 -3.76
CA ILE A 340 3.22 22.13 -4.28
C ILE A 340 3.41 23.59 -3.92
#